data_AF-T1GZ31-F1
#
_entry.id   AF-T1GZ31-F1
#
_cell.length_a   1.000
_cell.length_b   1.000
_cell.length_c   1.000
_cell.angle_alpha   90.00
_cell.angle_beta   90.00
_cell.angle_gamma   90.00
#
_symmetry.space_group_name_H-M   'P 1'
#
loop_
_entity.id
_entity.type
_entity.pdbx_description
1 polymer ?
#
loop_
_entity_poly.entity_id
_entity_poly.type
_entity_poly.pdbx_seq_one_letter_code
_entity_poly.pdbx_strand_id
1 'polypeptide(L)'
;IPIYKGCANSIIPKAKIKTDDLYYGKDGFGDIYQKIDTSELIEPLHAANAMYNLAKKYPKEITFISVGPLTNLALCMTLYPDFVDLIKDIAIMGGNLSL
;
A
#
# COMPACT_ATOMS: atom_id res chain seq x y z
N ILE A 1 -2.17 -11.47 11.30
CA ILE A 1 -1.99 -10.05 10.91
C ILE A 1 -2.99 -9.79 9.80
N PRO A 2 -3.92 -8.83 9.95
CA PRO A 2 -4.98 -8.61 8.97
C PRO A 2 -4.42 -8.14 7.63
N ILE A 3 -5.02 -8.57 6.52
CA ILE A 3 -4.65 -8.14 5.17
C ILE A 3 -5.78 -7.28 4.59
N TYR A 4 -5.48 -6.04 4.25
CA TYR A 4 -6.44 -5.12 3.65
C TYR A 4 -6.15 -4.93 2.16
N LYS A 5 -7.13 -5.17 1.30
CA LYS A 5 -7.01 -4.87 -0.13
C LYS A 5 -6.99 -3.35 -0.36
N GLY A 6 -6.04 -2.87 -1.14
CA GLY A 6 -5.88 -1.47 -1.51
C GLY A 6 -6.28 -1.16 -2.95
N CYS A 7 -5.78 -0.03 -3.45
CA CYS A 7 -6.03 0.42 -4.82
C CYS A 7 -5.45 -0.55 -5.85
N ALA A 8 -6.27 -0.96 -6.81
CA ALA A 8 -5.83 -1.79 -7.93
C ALA A 8 -5.09 -0.99 -9.02
N ASN A 9 -5.29 0.33 -9.07
CA ASN A 9 -4.76 1.21 -10.11
C ASN A 9 -4.15 2.48 -9.51
N SER A 10 -3.30 3.16 -10.28
CA SER A 10 -2.78 4.49 -9.92
C SER A 10 -3.90 5.55 -9.88
N ILE A 11 -3.75 6.59 -9.04
CA ILE A 11 -4.74 7.69 -8.92
C ILE A 11 -4.95 8.38 -10.28
N ILE A 12 -3.85 8.66 -10.98
CA ILE A 12 -3.87 9.17 -12.35
C ILE A 12 -3.46 8.02 -13.26
N PRO A 13 -4.32 7.61 -14.22
CA PRO A 13 -3.97 6.57 -15.18
C PRO A 13 -2.73 6.98 -15.97
N LYS A 14 -1.65 6.19 -15.88
CA LYS A 14 -0.51 6.33 -16.78
C LYS A 14 -0.74 5.48 -18.03
N ALA A 15 -0.07 5.85 -19.13
CA ALA A 15 0.08 4.93 -20.27
C ALA A 15 0.57 3.58 -19.76
N LYS A 16 0.13 2.46 -20.37
CA LYS A 16 0.50 1.11 -19.95
C LYS A 16 2.01 1.02 -19.75
N ILE A 17 2.46 1.03 -18.50
CA ILE A 17 3.82 0.67 -18.15
C ILE A 17 3.85 -0.83 -18.35
N LYS A 18 4.73 -1.32 -19.24
CA LYS A 18 5.02 -2.75 -19.28
C LYS A 18 5.57 -3.10 -17.90
N THR A 19 4.76 -3.78 -17.11
CA THR A 19 5.27 -4.56 -15.98
C THR A 19 6.04 -5.69 -16.62
N ASP A 20 7.33 -5.49 -16.79
CA ASP A 20 8.18 -6.54 -17.28
C ASP A 20 8.27 -7.59 -16.17
N ASP A 21 7.73 -8.78 -16.42
CA ASP A 21 7.81 -9.98 -15.54
C ASP A 21 9.27 -10.40 -15.25
N LEU A 22 10.24 -9.68 -15.83
CA LEU A 22 11.69 -9.90 -15.75
C LEU A 22 12.23 -9.95 -14.33
N TYR A 23 11.67 -9.19 -13.38
CA TYR A 23 12.25 -9.10 -12.03
C TYR A 23 11.54 -9.98 -11.00
N TYR A 24 10.23 -10.18 -11.15
CA TYR A 24 9.40 -10.79 -10.11
C TYR A 24 8.64 -12.05 -10.57
N GLY A 25 8.82 -12.49 -11.82
CA GLY A 25 8.00 -13.56 -12.40
C GLY A 25 6.58 -13.10 -12.73
N LYS A 26 5.78 -14.01 -13.30
CA LYS A 26 4.38 -13.73 -13.70
C LYS A 26 3.43 -13.66 -12.50
N ASP A 27 3.77 -14.36 -11.43
CA ASP A 27 3.02 -14.34 -10.17
C ASP A 27 3.44 -13.20 -9.23
N GLY A 28 4.54 -12.51 -9.53
CA GLY A 28 5.13 -11.49 -8.64
C GLY A 28 5.95 -12.05 -7.48
N PHE A 29 6.16 -13.37 -7.43
CA PHE A 29 6.86 -14.12 -6.39
C PHE A 29 7.90 -15.10 -6.94
N GLY A 30 8.40 -14.89 -8.15
CA GLY A 30 9.43 -15.72 -8.78
C GLY A 30 8.92 -17.04 -9.35
N ASP A 31 7.62 -17.13 -9.67
CA ASP A 31 6.95 -18.29 -10.28
C ASP A 31 7.02 -19.59 -9.45
N ILE A 32 7.27 -19.47 -8.15
CA ILE A 32 7.29 -20.59 -7.19
C ILE A 32 6.00 -20.68 -6.37
N TYR A 33 5.06 -19.74 -6.53
CA TYR A 33 3.86 -19.71 -5.72
C TYR A 33 2.93 -20.89 -6.03
N GLN A 34 2.57 -21.63 -4.99
CA GLN A 34 1.48 -22.62 -5.05
C GLN A 34 0.20 -21.96 -4.58
N LYS A 35 -0.90 -22.22 -5.29
CA LYS A 35 -2.20 -21.58 -5.00
C LYS A 35 -2.68 -21.97 -3.60
N ILE A 36 -2.54 -21.05 -2.65
CA ILE A 36 -3.13 -21.11 -1.32
C ILE A 36 -4.41 -20.27 -1.31
N ASP A 37 -5.48 -20.77 -0.70
CA ASP A 37 -6.67 -19.97 -0.47
C ASP A 37 -6.43 -19.00 0.69
N THR A 38 -6.33 -17.71 0.36
CA THR A 38 -6.13 -16.63 1.34
C THR A 38 -7.40 -15.80 1.53
N SER A 39 -8.55 -16.25 1.02
CA SER A 39 -9.78 -15.45 1.01
C SER A 39 -10.24 -15.07 2.41
N GLU A 40 -10.04 -15.97 3.39
CA GLU A 40 -10.38 -15.74 4.80
C GLU A 40 -9.44 -14.76 5.53
N LEU A 41 -8.25 -14.51 4.98
CA LEU A 41 -7.26 -13.58 5.56
C LEU A 41 -7.51 -12.12 5.15
N ILE A 42 -8.38 -11.92 4.16
CA ILE A 42 -8.65 -10.61 3.56
C ILE A 42 -9.79 -9.95 4.32
N GLU A 43 -9.46 -8.85 4.98
CA GLU A 43 -10.43 -8.00 5.63
C GLU A 43 -11.32 -7.29 4.59
N PRO A 44 -12.62 -7.08 4.89
CA PRO A 44 -13.54 -6.41 3.97
C PRO A 44 -13.27 -4.91 3.84
N LEU A 45 -12.52 -4.32 4.78
CA LEU A 45 -12.21 -2.90 4.80
C LEU A 45 -11.13 -2.55 3.76
N HIS A 46 -11.31 -1.46 3.04
CA HIS A 46 -10.30 -0.95 2.12
C HIS A 46 -9.05 -0.45 2.87
N ALA A 47 -7.85 -0.71 2.34
CA ALA A 47 -6.57 -0.39 3.00
C ALA A 47 -6.47 1.08 3.43
N ALA A 48 -6.89 2.04 2.61
CA ALA A 48 -6.88 3.46 2.98
C ALA A 48 -7.71 3.78 4.23
N ASN A 49 -8.89 3.14 4.38
CA ASN A 49 -9.73 3.33 5.57
C ASN A 49 -9.14 2.61 6.78
N ALA A 50 -8.52 1.45 6.58
CA ALA A 50 -7.82 0.73 7.64
C ALA A 50 -6.62 1.54 8.17
N MET A 51 -5.84 2.17 7.28
CA MET A 51 -4.75 3.06 7.66
C MET A 51 -5.22 4.19 8.56
N TYR A 52 -6.29 4.91 8.15
CA TYR A 52 -6.86 5.98 8.96
C TYR A 52 -7.39 5.49 10.30
N ASN A 53 -8.15 4.39 10.31
CA ASN A 53 -8.70 3.82 11.54
C ASN A 53 -7.60 3.42 12.54
N LEU A 54 -6.49 2.85 12.05
CA LEU A 54 -5.34 2.49 12.89
C LEU A 54 -4.64 3.74 13.43
N ALA A 55 -4.38 4.75 12.59
CA ALA A 55 -3.74 5.99 13.01
C ALA A 55 -4.60 6.75 14.04
N LYS A 56 -5.93 6.77 13.85
CA LYS A 56 -6.87 7.38 14.80
C LYS A 56 -6.97 6.62 16.11
N LYS A 57 -6.89 5.29 16.07
CA LYS A 57 -6.92 4.43 17.27
C LYS A 57 -5.65 4.58 18.10
N TYR A 58 -4.50 4.83 17.46
CA TYR A 58 -3.18 4.93 18.10
C TYR A 58 -2.44 6.19 17.61
N PRO A 59 -2.92 7.39 18.00
CA PRO A 59 -2.37 8.65 17.51
C PRO A 59 -0.91 8.82 17.94
N LYS A 60 -0.06 9.23 17.00
CA LYS A 60 1.39 9.42 17.13
C LYS A 60 2.19 8.18 17.54
N GLU A 61 1.59 6.99 17.44
CA GLU A 61 2.27 5.72 17.73
C GLU A 61 2.60 4.92 16.47
N ILE A 62 1.79 5.04 15.41
CA ILE A 62 1.94 4.23 14.19
C ILE A 62 2.93 4.84 13.22
N THR A 63 3.90 4.02 12.79
CA THR A 63 4.80 4.32 11.67
C THR A 63 4.39 3.52 10.45
N PHE A 64 4.21 4.18 9.30
CA PHE A 64 3.85 3.52 8.05
C PHE A 64 5.11 3.26 7.21
N ILE A 65 5.32 2.00 6.80
CA ILE A 65 6.43 1.59 5.94
C ILE A 65 5.88 1.33 4.54
N SER A 66 6.27 2.14 3.56
CA SER A 66 5.78 2.07 2.19
C SER A 66 6.88 1.58 1.25
N VAL A 67 6.75 0.34 0.78
CA VAL A 67 7.73 -0.34 -0.11
C VAL A 67 7.26 -0.50 -1.56
N GLY A 68 6.10 0.08 -1.89
CA GLY A 68 5.52 0.04 -3.22
C GLY A 68 4.91 1.38 -3.62
N PRO A 69 4.03 1.41 -4.63
CA PRO A 69 3.36 2.64 -5.04
C PRO A 69 2.61 3.30 -3.88
N LEU A 70 2.78 4.62 -3.72
CA LEU A 70 2.18 5.39 -2.63
C LEU A 70 0.67 5.66 -2.81
N THR A 71 0.00 4.94 -3.73
CA THR A 71 -1.40 5.16 -4.10
C THR A 71 -2.36 5.07 -2.90
N ASN A 72 -2.17 4.07 -2.03
CA ASN A 72 -3.02 3.90 -0.84
C ASN A 72 -2.82 5.03 0.17
N LEU A 73 -1.57 5.45 0.36
CA LEU A 73 -1.21 6.54 1.27
C LEU A 73 -1.80 7.87 0.77
N ALA A 74 -1.62 8.16 -0.52
CA ALA A 74 -2.18 9.35 -1.15
C ALA A 74 -3.71 9.36 -1.09
N LEU A 75 -4.38 8.23 -1.36
CA LEU A 75 -5.83 8.11 -1.21
C LEU A 75 -6.28 8.35 0.25
N CYS A 76 -5.58 7.76 1.22
CA CYS A 76 -5.88 7.96 2.64
C CYS A 76 -5.79 9.44 3.03
N MET A 77 -4.70 10.13 2.66
CA MET A 77 -4.52 11.56 2.91
C MET A 77 -5.58 12.43 2.19
N THR A 78 -6.06 11.99 1.04
CA THR A 78 -7.10 12.70 0.27
C THR A 78 -8.47 12.57 0.95
N LEU A 79 -8.80 11.38 1.44
CA LEU A 79 -10.04 11.11 2.16
C LEU A 79 -10.05 11.71 3.57
N TYR A 80 -8.89 11.73 4.23
CA TYR A 80 -8.72 12.11 5.63
C TYR A 80 -7.55 13.10 5.76
N PRO A 81 -7.81 14.41 5.62
CA PRO A 81 -6.76 15.43 5.69
C PRO A 81 -6.04 15.49 7.05
N ASP A 82 -6.71 15.09 8.13
CA ASP A 82 -6.16 14.98 9.49
C ASP A 82 -5.22 13.77 9.67
N PHE A 83 -5.16 12.84 8.72
CA PHE A 83 -4.35 11.62 8.83
C PHE A 83 -2.88 11.92 9.13
N VAL A 84 -2.29 12.93 8.48
CA VAL A 84 -0.87 13.29 8.67
C VAL A 84 -0.59 13.76 10.10
N ASP A 85 -1.58 14.37 10.74
CA ASP A 85 -1.47 14.79 12.13
C ASP A 85 -1.61 13.62 13.12
N LEU A 86 -2.11 12.47 12.67
CA LEU A 86 -2.30 11.29 13.51
C LEU A 86 -1.11 10.33 13.49
N ILE A 87 -0.28 10.36 12.45
CA ILE A 87 0.83 9.39 12.32
C ILE A 87 2.07 9.82 13.09
N LYS A 88 2.88 8.84 13.48
CA LYS A 88 4.20 9.05 14.09
C LYS A 88 5.23 9.42 13.03
N ASP A 89 5.33 8.58 12.00
CA ASP A 89 6.37 8.68 10.97
C ASP A 89 5.97 7.88 9.71
N ILE A 90 6.65 8.15 8.58
CA ILE A 90 6.53 7.41 7.33
C ILE A 90 7.92 7.10 6.78
N ALA A 91 8.24 5.81 6.62
CA ALA A 91 9.42 5.37 5.89
C ALA A 91 9.03 4.96 4.46
N ILE A 92 9.70 5.53 3.46
CA ILE A 92 9.39 5.29 2.04
C ILE A 92 10.62 4.67 1.37
N MET A 93 10.44 3.52 0.72
CA MET A 93 11.39 3.00 -0.25
C MET A 93 10.97 3.45 -1.65
N GLY A 94 11.79 4.28 -2.28
CA GLY A 94 11.55 4.78 -3.63
C GLY A 94 12.22 6.12 -3.90
N GLY A 95 12.25 6.48 -5.18
CA GLY A 95 12.92 7.70 -5.66
C GLY A 95 14.39 7.46 -6.03
N ASN A 96 14.97 8.44 -6.70
CA ASN A 96 16.40 8.51 -7.01
C ASN A 96 16.87 9.93 -6.68
N LEU A 97 17.87 10.04 -5.80
CA LEU A 97 18.41 11.33 -5.37
C LEU A 97 19.66 11.75 -6.18
N SER A 98 20.22 10.84 -6.97
CA SER A 98 21.40 11.12 -7.79
C SER A 98 20.98 11.94 -9.01
N LEU A 99 21.24 13.25 -8.94
CA LEU A 99 21.19 14.20 -10.05
C LEU A 99 22.59 14.39 -10.64
#